data_AF-A0A972MSM3-F1
#
_entry.id   AF-A0A972MSM3-F1
#
_cell.length_a   1.000
_cell.length_b   1.000
_cell.length_c   1.000
_cell.angle_alpha   90.00
_cell.angle_beta   90.00
_cell.angle_gamma   90.00
#
_symmetry.space_group_name_H-M   'P 1'
#
loop_
_entity.id
_entity.type
_entity.pdbx_description
1 polymer ?
#
loop_
_entity_poly.entity_id
_entity_poly.type
_entity_poly.pdbx_seq_one_letter_code
_entity_poly.pdbx_strand_id
1 'polypeptide(L)' 'GDAGILVDPDDEEALARHLQRLDTDETLRLILSKKGRKRAKLFSWKDSAKKLYETARDVAKT' A
#
# COMPACT_ATOMS: atom_id res chain seq x y z
N GLY A 1 -7.40 -0.43 1.13
CA GLY A 1 -7.03 -1.85 0.86
C GLY A 1 -7.14 -2.65 2.15
N ASP A 2 -6.93 -3.97 2.13
CA ASP A 2 -7.09 -4.84 3.32
C ASP A 2 -5.76 -5.20 4.02
N ALA A 3 -4.66 -4.59 3.55
CA ALA A 3 -3.28 -4.86 3.99
C ALA A 3 -2.74 -3.85 5.02
N GLY A 4 -3.59 -2.96 5.52
CA GLY A 4 -3.27 -1.95 6.52
C GLY A 4 -4.54 -1.41 7.16
N ILE A 5 -4.37 -0.50 8.12
CA ILE A 5 -5.47 0.21 8.79
C ILE A 5 -5.55 1.60 8.14
N LEU A 6 -6.75 1.99 7.72
CA LEU A 6 -7.01 3.36 7.26
C LEU A 6 -7.55 4.16 8.43
N VAL A 7 -7.08 5.39 8.57
CA VAL A 7 -7.50 6.36 9.58
C VAL A 7 -7.87 7.65 8.89
N ASP A 8 -8.78 8.41 9.48
CA ASP A 8 -9.00 9.80 9.08
C ASP A 8 -7.71 10.59 9.36
N PRO A 9 -7.14 11.31 8.36
CA PRO A 9 -5.92 12.09 8.57
C PRO A 9 -6.05 13.20 9.63
N ASP A 10 -7.27 13.67 9.91
CA ASP A 10 -7.52 14.73 10.88
C ASP A 10 -7.88 14.19 12.28
N ASP A 11 -7.91 12.86 12.47
CA ASP A 11 -8.16 12.18 13.76
C ASP A 11 -6.85 11.61 14.35
N GLU A 12 -6.10 12.47 15.03
CA GLU A 12 -4.84 12.13 15.68
C GLU A 12 -5.00 11.04 16.76
N GLU A 13 -6.13 11.06 17.48
CA GLU A 13 -6.43 10.10 18.53
C GLU A 13 -6.69 8.70 17.96
N ALA A 14 -7.39 8.59 16.82
CA ALA A 14 -7.52 7.33 16.11
C ALA A 14 -6.17 6.79 15.63
N LEU A 15 -5.32 7.65 15.08
CA LEU A 15 -3.98 7.26 14.67
C LEU A 15 -3.19 6.68 15.85
N ALA A 16 -3.16 7.38 16.99
CA ALA A 16 -2.46 6.93 18.19
C ALA A 16 -2.97 5.57 18.70
N ARG A 17 -4.30 5.39 18.79
CA ARG A 17 -4.91 4.10 19.19
C ARG A 17 -4.53 2.97 18.26
N HIS A 18 -4.51 3.21 16.94
CA HIS A 18 -4.17 2.18 15.96
C HIS A 18 -2.68 1.83 15.98
N LEU A 19 -1.80 2.81 16.19
CA LEU A 19 -0.37 2.56 16.41
C LEU A 19 -0.14 1.73 17.67
N GLN A 20 -0.77 2.07 18.80
CA GLN A 20 -0.65 1.32 20.05
C GLN A 20 -1.18 -0.12 19.90
N ARG A 21 -2.27 -0.31 19.16
CA ARG A 21 -2.78 -1.65 18.87
C ARG A 21 -1.82 -2.46 18.00
N LEU A 22 -1.18 -1.84 17.01
CA LEU A 22 -0.17 -2.52 16.19
C LEU A 22 1.06 -2.95 16.99
N ASP A 23 1.42 -2.19 18.03
CA ASP A 23 2.53 -2.53 18.93
C ASP A 23 2.18 -3.70 19.86
N THR A 24 0.98 -3.67 20.45
CA THR A 24 0.55 -4.63 21.48
C THR A 24 -0.08 -5.91 20.93
N ASP A 25 -0.72 -5.88 19.76
CA ASP A 25 -1.34 -7.04 19.10
C ASP A 25 -0.42 -7.63 18.02
N GLU A 26 0.44 -8.57 18.43
CA GLU A 26 1.38 -9.25 17.53
C GLU A 26 0.68 -10.00 16.40
N THR A 27 -0.46 -10.64 16.68
CA THR A 27 -1.21 -11.41 15.69
C THR A 27 -1.69 -10.51 14.55
N LEU A 28 -2.29 -9.38 14.90
CA LEU A 28 -2.71 -8.37 13.93
C LEU A 28 -1.52 -7.87 13.10
N ARG A 29 -0.41 -7.52 13.76
CA ARG A 29 0.81 -7.04 13.09
C ARG A 29 1.36 -8.04 12.08
N LEU A 30 1.40 -9.32 12.42
CA LEU A 30 1.86 -10.39 11.53
C LEU A 30 0.93 -10.58 10.32
N ILE A 31 -0.39 -10.55 10.54
CA ILE A 31 -1.40 -10.67 9.49
C ILE A 31 -1.24 -9.52 8.48
N LEU A 32 -1.22 -8.28 8.97
CA LEU A 32 -1.09 -7.09 8.11
C LEU A 32 0.25 -7.08 7.37
N SER A 33 1.35 -7.45 8.04
CA SER A 33 2.67 -7.57 7.40
C SER A 33 2.70 -8.61 6.27
N LYS A 34 2.00 -9.74 6.43
CA LYS A 34 1.89 -10.77 5.39
C LYS A 34 1.04 -10.27 4.22
N LYS A 35 -0.09 -9.63 4.50
CA LYS A 35 -0.96 -9.04 3.46
C LYS A 35 -0.25 -7.93 2.68
N GLY A 36 0.47 -7.04 3.36
CA GLY A 36 1.26 -5.97 2.75
C GLY A 36 2.30 -6.51 1.78
N ARG A 37 3.11 -7.48 2.21
CA ARG A 37 4.07 -8.16 1.33
C ARG A 37 3.42 -8.85 0.14
N LYS A 38 2.25 -9.47 0.32
CA LYS A 38 1.48 -10.07 -0.80
C LYS A 38 0.99 -9.00 -1.78
N ARG A 39 0.47 -7.87 -1.29
CA ARG A 39 -0.02 -6.76 -2.11
C ARG A 39 1.10 -6.05 -2.87
N ALA A 40 2.26 -5.89 -2.25
CA ALA A 40 3.43 -5.26 -2.85
C ALA A 40 3.88 -5.96 -4.14
N LYS A 41 3.73 -7.30 -4.22
CA LYS A 41 4.05 -8.07 -5.44
C LYS A 41 3.21 -7.69 -6.66
N LEU A 42 2.09 -6.99 -6.49
CA LEU A 42 1.28 -6.48 -7.60
C LEU A 42 1.87 -5.22 -8.25
N PHE A 43 2.92 -4.63 -7.65
CA PHE A 43 3.58 -3.45 -8.15
C PHE A 43 5.03 -3.78 -8.46
N SER A 44 5.47 -3.50 -9.69
CA SER A 44 6.86 -3.66 -10.09
C SER A 44 7.32 -2.47 -10.92
N TRP A 45 8.60 -2.09 -10.77
CA TRP A 45 9.21 -1.04 -11.59
C TRP A 45 9.20 -1.41 -13.07
N LYS A 46 9.43 -2.67 -13.41
CA LYS A 46 9.42 -3.17 -14.79
C LYS A 46 8.06 -2.98 -15.45
N ASP A 47 6.98 -3.36 -14.76
CA ASP A 47 5.62 -3.21 -15.31
C ASP A 47 5.22 -1.73 -15.41
N SER A 48 5.64 -0.91 -14.43
CA SER A 48 5.39 0.53 -14.44
C SER A 48 6.10 1.22 -15.61
N ALA A 49 7.40 0.92 -15.81
CA ALA A 49 8.19 1.45 -16.91
C ALA A 49 7.63 1.00 -18.28
N LYS A 50 7.21 -0.26 -18.41
CA LYS A 50 6.58 -0.78 -19.63
C LYS A 50 5.30 0.01 -19.96
N LYS A 51 4.39 0.17 -18.99
CA LYS A 51 3.14 0.92 -19.17
C LYS A 51 3.38 2.38 -19.52
N LEU A 52 4.35 3.01 -18.85
CA LEU A 52 4.74 4.38 -19.13
C LEU A 52 5.26 4.54 -20.57
N TYR A 53 6.16 3.64 -21.00
CA TYR A 53 6.70 3.64 -22.36
C TYR A 53 5.61 3.43 -23.41
N GLU A 54 4.71 2.46 -23.20
CA GLU A 54 3.58 2.20 -24.11
C GLU A 54 2.70 3.45 -24.26
N THR A 55 2.36 4.10 -23.16
CA THR A 55 1.57 5.35 -23.16
C THR A 55 2.29 6.47 -23.90
N ALA A 56 3.57 6.69 -23.61
CA ALA A 56 4.37 7.74 -24.26
C ALA A 56 4.50 7.50 -25.77
N ARG A 57 4.72 6.25 -26.18
CA ARG A 57 4.80 5.86 -27.60
C ARG A 57 3.48 6.06 -28.33
N ASP A 58 2.36 5.74 -27.70
CA ASP A 58 1.06 5.84 -28.36
C ASP A 58 0.67 7.31 -28.57
N VAL A 59 0.98 8.20 -27.62
CA VAL A 59 0.84 9.66 -27.80
C VAL A 59 1.74 10.17 -28.92
N ALA A 60 2.99 9.70 -29.01
CA ALA A 60 3.94 10.15 -30.05
C ALA A 60 3.60 9.70 -31.48
N LYS A 61 2.64 8.78 -31.66
CA LYS A 61 2.16 8.32 -32.98
C LYS A 61 0.95 9.11 -33.49
N THR A 62 0.40 10.01 -32.68
CA THR A 62 -0.75 10.85 -33.02
C THR A 62 -0.26 12.23 -33.46
#